data_AF-A0A7S4PL90-F1
#
_entry.id   AF-A0A7S4PL90-F1
#
_cell.length_a   1.000
_cell.length_b   1.000
_cell.length_c   1.000
_cell.angle_alpha   90.00
_cell.angle_beta   90.00
_cell.angle_gamma   90.00
#
_symmetry.space_group_name_H-M   'P 1'
#
loop_
_entity.id
_entity.type
_entity.pdbx_description
1 polymer ?
#
loop_
_entity_poly.entity_id
_entity_poly.type
_entity_poly.pdbx_seq_one_letter_code
_entity_poly.pdbx_strand_id
1 'polypeptide(L)'
;GLCPAWTWTSSSVMADDDKYDVIPASQRPDGTWRKEVKVKKGYVPPDEVKKFETRGSKWRDEQIPGFVPGMDPEAFAASQQKPKSQHQRRNENRKKRKEEAAKAGSSVDEVAEGVEKVSLKAEAAKTEEAPMDPKEALQKRIRNLKKKLKQIDELKGKVDK
;
A
#
# COMPACT_ATOMS: atom_id res chain seq x y z
N GLY A 1 30.22 3.91 30.51
CA GLY A 1 30.76 5.15 29.94
C GLY A 1 29.73 5.73 29.00
N LEU A 2 29.29 6.96 29.24
CA LEU A 2 28.33 7.66 28.38
C LEU A 2 28.93 7.85 26.98
N CYS A 3 28.24 7.39 25.94
CA CYS A 3 28.57 7.74 24.56
C CYS A 3 28.33 9.26 24.38
N PRO A 4 29.28 10.00 23.79
CA PRO A 4 29.07 11.42 23.54
C PRO A 4 27.99 11.61 22.48
N ALA A 5 26.97 12.39 22.83
CA ALA A 5 25.89 12.79 21.92
C ALA A 5 26.48 13.54 20.72
N TRP A 6 26.11 13.12 19.51
CA TRP A 6 26.51 13.81 18.28
C TRP A 6 25.74 15.12 18.19
N THR A 7 26.40 16.22 18.56
CA THR A 7 25.90 17.57 18.26
C THR A 7 26.26 17.88 16.81
N TRP A 8 25.26 17.94 15.93
CA TRP A 8 25.46 18.34 14.55
C TRP A 8 25.57 19.87 14.50
N THR A 9 26.80 20.39 14.47
CA THR A 9 27.02 21.80 14.19
C THR A 9 26.89 22.02 12.69
N SER A 10 25.81 22.69 12.28
CA SER A 10 25.63 23.13 10.90
C SER A 10 26.75 24.09 10.53
N SER A 11 27.71 23.64 9.72
CA SER A 11 28.80 24.49 9.22
C SER A 11 28.25 25.37 8.09
N SER A 12 28.35 26.69 8.28
CA SER A 12 27.95 27.67 7.28
C SER A 12 28.88 27.61 6.06
N VAL A 13 28.31 27.45 4.86
CA VAL A 13 29.03 27.53 3.58
C VAL A 13 29.35 29.00 3.29
N MET A 14 30.60 29.29 2.92
CA MET A 14 31.07 30.63 2.51
C MET A 14 31.23 30.69 0.99
N ALA A 15 31.12 31.88 0.40
CA ALA A 15 31.29 32.10 -1.03
C ALA A 15 32.65 32.75 -1.29
N ASP A 16 33.55 32.06 -1.98
CA ASP A 16 34.91 32.54 -2.26
C ASP A 16 35.12 32.93 -3.74
N ASP A 17 34.57 32.16 -4.68
CA ASP A 17 34.79 32.34 -6.13
C ASP A 17 33.45 32.29 -6.90
N ASP A 18 33.38 32.90 -8.10
CA ASP A 18 32.17 32.88 -8.94
C ASP A 18 31.69 31.46 -9.31
N LYS A 19 32.56 30.45 -9.22
CA LYS A 19 32.32 29.07 -9.66
C LYS A 19 32.08 28.07 -8.52
N TYR A 20 32.56 28.33 -7.31
CA TYR A 20 32.55 27.36 -6.20
C TYR A 20 32.11 28.00 -4.89
N ASP A 21 31.26 27.28 -4.16
CA ASP A 21 30.95 27.56 -2.76
C ASP A 21 31.90 26.73 -1.89
N VAL A 22 32.29 27.22 -0.72
CA VAL A 22 33.40 26.62 0.03
C VAL A 22 33.00 26.35 1.47
N ILE A 23 33.30 25.14 1.93
CA ILE A 23 33.15 24.73 3.33
C ILE A 23 34.48 25.02 4.03
N PRO A 24 34.50 25.93 5.01
CA PRO A 24 35.73 26.39 5.62
C PRO A 24 36.48 25.25 6.34
N ALA A 25 37.80 25.43 6.50
CA ALA A 25 38.63 24.51 7.26
C ALA A 25 38.07 24.33 8.69
N SER A 26 37.93 23.08 9.14
CA SER A 26 37.37 22.77 10.46
C SER A 26 38.39 22.05 11.34
N GLN A 27 38.43 22.41 12.62
CA GLN A 27 39.30 21.74 13.58
C GLN A 27 38.66 20.42 14.04
N ARG A 28 39.44 19.34 14.08
CA ARG A 28 39.03 18.08 14.69
C ARG A 28 39.09 18.18 16.23
N PRO A 29 38.39 17.32 16.98
CA PRO A 29 38.53 17.28 18.44
C PRO A 29 39.95 16.95 18.93
N ASP A 30 40.76 16.26 18.12
CA ASP A 30 42.19 16.01 18.36
C ASP A 30 43.10 17.21 18.03
N GLY A 31 42.52 18.34 17.59
CA GLY A 31 43.25 19.58 17.29
C GLY A 31 43.84 19.64 15.87
N THR A 32 43.89 18.52 15.14
CA THR A 32 44.29 18.52 13.72
C THR A 32 43.25 19.26 12.86
N TRP A 33 43.69 19.89 11.78
CA TRP A 33 42.80 20.63 10.89
C TRP A 33 42.33 19.77 9.71
N ARG A 34 41.04 19.87 9.37
CA ARG A 34 40.52 19.43 8.08
C ARG A 34 40.72 20.54 7.08
N LYS A 35 41.24 20.20 5.90
CA LYS A 35 41.34 21.13 4.78
C LYS A 35 39.95 21.61 4.35
N GLU A 36 39.93 22.80 3.81
CA GLU A 36 38.78 23.40 3.14
C GLU A 36 38.29 22.54 1.96
N VAL A 37 36.98 22.53 1.73
CA VAL A 37 36.34 21.73 0.67
C VAL A 37 35.56 22.64 -0.28
N LYS A 38 35.92 22.62 -1.56
CA LYS A 38 35.21 23.35 -2.62
C LYS A 38 34.04 22.52 -3.14
N VAL A 39 32.85 23.10 -3.11
CA VAL A 39 31.59 22.58 -3.65
C VAL A 39 31.22 23.41 -4.88
N LYS A 40 30.60 22.78 -5.88
CA LYS A 40 30.15 23.52 -7.07
C LYS A 40 29.01 24.47 -6.69
N LYS A 41 29.10 25.73 -7.13
CA LYS A 41 28.06 26.73 -6.87
C LYS A 41 26.69 26.25 -7.37
N GLY A 42 25.68 26.29 -6.49
CA GLY A 42 24.33 25.81 -6.79
C GLY A 42 24.16 24.28 -6.80
N TYR A 43 25.10 23.52 -6.22
CA TYR A 43 24.92 22.10 -5.95
C TYR A 43 23.86 21.91 -4.86
N VAL A 44 22.73 21.32 -5.23
CA VAL A 44 21.64 20.97 -4.31
C VAL A 44 21.78 19.50 -3.94
N PRO A 45 21.92 19.16 -2.65
CA PRO A 45 21.96 17.78 -2.20
C PRO A 45 20.72 17.00 -2.69
N PRO A 46 20.87 15.70 -3.03
CA PRO A 46 19.76 14.89 -3.53
C PRO A 46 18.59 14.75 -2.55
N ASP A 47 18.79 15.05 -1.26
CA ASP A 47 17.73 15.08 -0.25
C ASP A 47 16.74 16.24 -0.49
N GLU A 48 17.24 17.38 -0.98
CA GLU A 48 16.45 18.58 -1.28
C GLU A 48 15.95 18.61 -2.74
N VAL A 49 16.47 17.72 -3.60
CA VAL A 49 16.00 17.58 -4.98
C VAL A 49 14.60 16.98 -4.95
N LYS A 50 13.61 17.79 -5.34
CA LYS A 50 12.21 17.34 -5.46
C LYS A 50 12.17 16.06 -6.28
N LYS A 51 11.69 14.99 -5.66
CA LYS A 51 11.48 13.72 -6.34
C LYS A 51 10.54 13.95 -7.52
N PHE A 52 10.91 13.41 -8.68
CA PHE A 52 10.07 13.54 -9.86
C PHE A 52 8.73 12.82 -9.63
N GLU A 53 7.65 13.58 -9.78
CA GLU A 53 6.28 13.08 -9.73
C GLU A 53 5.65 13.21 -11.11
N THR A 54 5.10 12.12 -11.63
CA THR A 54 4.37 12.15 -12.90
C THR A 54 3.09 12.96 -12.74
N ARG A 55 2.59 13.53 -13.85
CA ARG A 55 1.30 14.24 -13.88
C ARG A 55 0.16 13.38 -13.30
N GLY A 56 0.18 12.09 -13.55
CA GLY A 56 -0.81 11.15 -13.00
C GLY A 56 -0.65 10.88 -11.49
N SER A 57 0.57 10.94 -10.95
CA SER A 57 0.78 10.83 -9.49
C SER A 57 0.19 12.05 -8.79
N LYS A 58 0.54 13.25 -9.26
CA LYS A 58 -0.02 14.50 -8.72
C LYS A 58 -1.53 14.53 -8.80
N TRP A 59 -2.09 14.15 -9.95
CA TRP A 59 -3.54 14.00 -10.09
C TRP A 59 -4.10 13.04 -9.05
N ARG A 60 -3.52 11.86 -8.88
CA ARG A 60 -3.99 10.87 -7.89
C ARG A 60 -3.91 11.39 -6.45
N ASP A 61 -2.83 12.10 -6.11
CA ASP A 61 -2.60 12.63 -4.76
C ASP A 61 -3.54 13.82 -4.45
N GLU A 62 -3.87 14.63 -5.47
CA GLU A 62 -4.86 15.71 -5.40
C GLU A 62 -6.31 15.17 -5.38
N GLN A 63 -6.57 14.00 -5.96
CA GLN A 63 -7.88 13.37 -5.89
C GLN A 63 -8.13 12.81 -4.49
N ILE A 64 -9.24 13.23 -3.88
CA ILE A 64 -9.70 12.64 -2.62
C ILE A 64 -10.05 11.16 -2.89
N PRO A 65 -9.44 10.19 -2.16
CA PRO A 65 -9.65 8.78 -2.44
C PRO A 65 -11.12 8.39 -2.27
N GLY A 66 -11.73 7.93 -3.36
CA GLY A 66 -13.13 7.55 -3.42
C GLY A 66 -14.11 8.67 -3.77
N PHE A 67 -13.64 9.92 -3.92
CA PHE A 67 -14.46 11.00 -4.43
C PHE A 67 -14.59 10.88 -5.94
N VAL A 68 -15.84 10.83 -6.42
CA VAL A 68 -16.15 10.81 -7.85
C VAL A 68 -16.43 12.24 -8.32
N PRO A 69 -15.84 12.70 -9.44
CA PRO A 69 -16.12 14.02 -9.99
C PRO A 69 -17.62 14.23 -10.22
N GLY A 70 -18.16 15.37 -9.78
CA GLY A 70 -19.58 15.71 -9.86
C GLY A 70 -20.44 15.30 -8.66
N MET A 71 -19.86 14.64 -7.64
CA MET A 71 -20.52 14.44 -6.35
C MET A 71 -20.46 15.71 -5.50
N ASP A 72 -21.54 16.02 -4.80
CA ASP A 72 -21.53 17.09 -3.79
C ASP A 72 -20.55 16.76 -2.65
N PRO A 73 -19.65 17.69 -2.26
CA PRO A 73 -18.62 17.43 -1.26
C PRO A 73 -19.20 17.12 0.13
N GLU A 74 -20.38 17.64 0.47
CA GLU A 74 -21.02 17.42 1.76
C GLU A 74 -21.61 16.00 1.83
N ALA A 75 -22.22 15.54 0.74
CA ALA A 75 -22.71 14.17 0.61
C ALA A 75 -21.57 13.14 0.66
N PHE A 76 -20.42 13.45 0.06
CA PHE A 76 -19.24 12.59 0.14
C PHE A 76 -18.69 12.51 1.57
N ALA A 77 -18.55 13.64 2.26
CA ALA A 77 -18.11 13.68 3.65
C ALA A 77 -19.05 12.87 4.58
N ALA A 78 -20.37 13.00 4.39
CA ALA A 78 -21.37 12.23 5.14
C ALA A 78 -21.28 10.72 4.89
N SER A 79 -20.85 10.29 3.69
CA SER A 79 -20.67 8.87 3.37
C SER A 79 -19.44 8.24 4.04
N GLN A 80 -18.38 9.03 4.27
CA GLN A 80 -17.16 8.59 4.94
C GLN A 80 -17.35 8.40 6.45
N GLN A 81 -18.30 9.12 7.06
CA GLN A 81 -18.57 9.02 8.50
C GLN A 81 -19.46 7.83 8.88
N LYS A 82 -20.04 7.12 7.91
CA LYS A 82 -20.87 5.94 8.21
C LYS A 82 -19.98 4.79 8.71
N PRO A 83 -20.37 4.10 9.80
CA PRO A 83 -19.59 3.00 10.32
C PRO A 83 -19.48 1.89 9.28
N LYS A 84 -18.25 1.39 9.08
CA LYS A 84 -17.96 0.32 8.13
C LYS A 84 -18.78 -0.92 8.46
N SER A 85 -19.38 -1.53 7.44
CA SER A 85 -20.11 -2.79 7.57
C SER A 85 -19.19 -3.90 8.12
N GLN A 86 -19.77 -4.88 8.83
CA GLN A 86 -19.05 -6.04 9.36
C GLN A 86 -18.14 -6.72 8.30
N HIS A 87 -18.60 -6.80 7.05
CA HIS A 87 -17.83 -7.35 5.93
C HIS A 87 -16.64 -6.49 5.53
N GLN A 88 -16.79 -5.16 5.53
CA GLN A 88 -15.71 -4.22 5.24
C GLN A 88 -14.63 -4.29 6.34
N ARG A 89 -15.04 -4.35 7.62
CA ARG A 89 -14.12 -4.51 8.76
C ARG A 89 -13.31 -5.82 8.67
N ARG A 90 -13.96 -6.93 8.28
CA ARG A 90 -13.27 -8.21 8.07
C ARG A 90 -12.25 -8.15 6.92
N ASN A 91 -12.59 -7.49 5.82
CA ASN A 91 -11.69 -7.36 4.67
C ASN A 91 -10.49 -6.46 4.99
N GLU A 92 -10.70 -5.36 5.69
CA GLU A 92 -9.61 -4.49 6.16
C GLU A 92 -8.68 -5.21 7.13
N ASN A 93 -9.21 -5.98 8.09
CA ASN A 93 -8.37 -6.77 9.00
C ASN A 93 -7.56 -7.84 8.25
N ARG A 94 -8.13 -8.45 7.21
CA ARG A 94 -7.40 -9.40 6.35
C ARG A 94 -6.30 -8.71 5.55
N LYS A 95 -6.57 -7.50 5.04
CA LYS A 95 -5.59 -6.71 4.30
C LYS A 95 -4.44 -6.25 5.20
N LYS A 96 -4.75 -5.74 6.40
CA LYS A 96 -3.78 -5.34 7.42
C LYS A 96 -2.87 -6.51 7.82
N ARG A 97 -3.43 -7.69 8.11
CA ARG A 97 -2.64 -8.90 8.39
C ARG A 97 -1.71 -9.28 7.24
N LYS A 98 -2.14 -9.10 5.99
CA LYS A 98 -1.32 -9.41 4.80
C LYS A 98 -0.20 -8.39 4.59
N GLU A 99 -0.47 -7.11 4.84
CA GLU A 99 0.53 -6.03 4.77
C GLU A 99 1.54 -6.14 5.93
N GLU A 100 1.10 -6.50 7.14
CA GLU A 100 1.97 -6.80 8.28
C GLU A 100 2.84 -8.02 8.01
N ALA A 101 2.28 -9.11 7.47
CA ALA A 101 3.06 -10.28 7.06
C ALA A 101 4.05 -9.97 5.92
N ALA A 102 3.72 -9.05 5.01
CA ALA A 102 4.62 -8.61 3.94
C ALA A 102 5.74 -7.68 4.44
N LYS A 103 5.47 -6.86 5.47
CA LYS A 103 6.47 -5.96 6.07
C LYS A 103 7.33 -6.63 7.14
N ALA A 104 6.87 -7.71 7.75
CA ALA A 104 7.61 -8.47 8.76
C ALA A 104 8.64 -9.46 8.18
N GLY A 105 8.86 -9.48 6.86
CA GLY A 105 9.97 -10.18 6.23
C GLY A 105 10.07 -11.66 6.58
N SER A 106 9.24 -12.49 5.94
CA SER A 106 9.54 -13.89 5.57
C SER A 106 10.54 -14.64 6.49
N SER A 107 10.08 -15.17 7.62
CA SER A 107 10.73 -16.36 8.19
C SER A 107 10.39 -17.53 7.28
N VAL A 108 11.41 -18.10 6.63
CA VAL A 108 11.29 -19.20 5.67
C VAL A 108 10.66 -20.46 6.29
N ASP A 109 10.68 -20.58 7.63
CA ASP A 109 10.08 -21.70 8.38
C ASP A 109 8.54 -21.73 8.38
N GLU A 110 7.84 -20.59 8.47
CA GLU A 110 6.36 -20.58 8.44
C GLU A 110 5.81 -20.77 7.01
N VAL A 111 6.59 -20.40 5.99
CA VAL A 111 6.24 -20.68 4.59
C VAL A 111 6.45 -22.17 4.30
N ALA A 112 7.44 -22.82 4.90
CA ALA A 112 7.65 -24.27 4.78
C ALA A 112 6.51 -25.09 5.44
N GLU A 113 6.05 -24.73 6.64
CA GLU A 113 4.86 -25.37 7.25
C GLU A 113 3.58 -25.08 6.45
N GLY A 114 3.46 -23.89 5.86
CA GLY A 114 2.37 -23.54 4.96
C GLY A 114 2.38 -24.35 3.66
N VAL A 115 3.56 -24.71 3.14
CA VAL A 115 3.72 -25.53 1.93
C VAL A 115 3.55 -27.01 2.24
N GLU A 116 4.00 -27.55 3.37
CA GLU A 116 3.69 -28.93 3.79
C GLU A 116 2.19 -29.15 4.01
N LYS A 117 1.47 -28.17 4.55
CA LYS A 117 0.02 -28.24 4.71
C LYS A 117 -0.76 -28.08 3.40
N VAL A 118 -0.11 -27.55 2.35
CA VAL A 118 -0.67 -27.40 0.99
C VAL A 118 -0.24 -28.57 0.08
N SER A 119 0.83 -29.28 0.41
CA SER A 119 1.33 -30.44 -0.36
C SER A 119 0.47 -31.71 -0.22
N LEU A 120 -0.52 -31.73 0.67
CA LEU A 120 -1.56 -32.79 0.73
C LEU A 120 -2.85 -32.41 -0.01
N LYS A 121 -2.88 -31.30 -0.77
CA LYS A 121 -4.07 -30.86 -1.49
C LYS A 121 -3.81 -30.40 -2.93
N ALA A 122 -2.79 -30.92 -3.60
CA ALA A 122 -2.66 -30.83 -5.06
C ALA A 122 -1.60 -31.80 -5.61
N GLU A 123 -1.96 -33.06 -5.82
CA GLU A 123 -1.84 -33.72 -7.13
C GLU A 123 -2.43 -35.14 -7.08
N ALA A 124 -3.52 -35.34 -7.82
CA ALA A 124 -3.79 -36.57 -8.55
C ALA A 124 -4.84 -36.23 -9.61
N ALA A 125 -4.37 -35.93 -10.81
CA ALA A 125 -5.19 -36.00 -12.00
C ALA A 125 -5.53 -37.48 -12.29
N LYS A 126 -6.80 -37.71 -12.65
CA LYS A 126 -7.35 -38.84 -13.43
C LYS A 126 -7.87 -40.08 -12.66
N THR A 127 -9.20 -40.16 -12.64
CA THR A 127 -10.11 -41.34 -12.53
C THR A 127 -10.42 -41.89 -11.13
N GLU A 128 -11.62 -41.58 -10.61
CA GLU A 128 -12.69 -42.50 -10.11
C GLU A 128 -13.69 -41.75 -9.18
N GLU A 129 -14.97 -42.15 -9.23
CA GLU A 129 -16.18 -41.55 -8.61
C GLU A 129 -16.18 -41.64 -7.05
N ALA A 130 -16.90 -40.80 -6.26
CA ALA A 130 -18.35 -40.89 -5.96
C ALA A 130 -18.82 -39.81 -4.92
N PRO A 131 -20.11 -39.68 -4.57
CA PRO A 131 -21.22 -39.20 -5.38
C PRO A 131 -21.82 -37.91 -4.74
N MET A 132 -21.63 -36.73 -5.34
CA MET A 132 -22.77 -35.81 -5.36
C MET A 132 -23.49 -36.15 -6.63
N ASP A 133 -24.58 -36.90 -6.47
CA ASP A 133 -25.43 -37.39 -7.55
C ASP A 133 -25.56 -36.25 -8.57
N PRO A 134 -25.26 -36.46 -9.87
CA PRO A 134 -25.36 -35.40 -10.88
C PRO A 134 -26.73 -34.71 -10.83
N LYS A 135 -27.76 -35.42 -10.35
CA LYS A 135 -29.07 -34.88 -10.02
C LYS A 135 -29.04 -33.79 -8.95
N GLU A 136 -28.28 -33.91 -7.87
CA GLU A 136 -28.18 -32.89 -6.82
C GLU A 136 -27.50 -31.60 -7.30
N ALA A 137 -26.44 -31.72 -8.11
CA ALA A 137 -25.78 -30.56 -8.72
C ALA A 137 -26.75 -29.82 -9.67
N LEU A 138 -27.51 -30.56 -10.47
CA LEU A 138 -28.57 -30.01 -11.31
C LEU A 138 -29.70 -29.38 -10.49
N GLN A 139 -30.14 -30.02 -9.40
CA GLN A 139 -31.16 -29.47 -8.50
C GLN A 139 -30.71 -28.17 -7.83
N LYS A 140 -29.43 -28.04 -7.44
CA LYS A 140 -28.87 -26.78 -6.93
C LYS A 140 -28.92 -25.68 -8.00
N ARG A 141 -28.57 -26.01 -9.26
CA ARG A 141 -28.70 -25.07 -10.39
C ARG A 141 -30.15 -24.67 -10.65
N ILE A 142 -31.08 -25.62 -10.64
CA ILE A 142 -32.53 -25.37 -10.79
C ILE A 142 -33.03 -24.43 -9.67
N ARG A 143 -32.63 -24.68 -8.41
CA ARG A 143 -33.01 -23.80 -7.29
C ARG A 143 -32.45 -22.39 -7.46
N ASN A 144 -31.22 -22.25 -7.92
CA ASN A 144 -30.61 -20.93 -8.18
C ASN A 144 -31.32 -20.18 -9.31
N LEU A 145 -31.65 -20.88 -10.40
CA LEU A 145 -32.40 -20.31 -11.52
C LEU A 145 -33.81 -19.87 -11.10
N LYS A 146 -34.53 -20.70 -10.32
CA LYS A 146 -35.85 -20.34 -9.76
C LYS A 146 -35.80 -19.10 -8.88
N LYS A 147 -34.75 -18.92 -8.07
CA LYS A 147 -34.56 -17.70 -7.25
C LYS A 147 -34.38 -16.46 -8.13
N LYS A 148 -33.58 -16.55 -9.19
CA LYS A 148 -33.37 -15.45 -10.14
C LYS A 148 -34.66 -15.06 -10.85
N LEU A 149 -35.48 -16.03 -11.27
CA LEU A 149 -36.78 -15.76 -11.90
C LEU A 149 -37.72 -15.00 -10.95
N LYS A 150 -37.84 -15.42 -9.68
CA LYS A 150 -38.65 -14.70 -8.69
C LYS A 150 -38.19 -13.25 -8.48
N GLN A 151 -36.87 -13.04 -8.43
CA GLN A 151 -36.31 -11.71 -8.30
C GLN A 151 -36.61 -10.83 -9.53
N ILE A 152 -36.57 -11.40 -10.73
CA ILE A 152 -36.97 -10.70 -11.96
C ILE A 152 -38.45 -10.31 -11.89
N ASP A 153 -39.34 -11.20 -11.47
CA ASP A 153 -40.77 -10.91 -11.36
C ASP A 153 -41.06 -9.84 -10.30
N GLU A 154 -40.38 -9.89 -9.16
CA GLU A 154 -40.47 -8.85 -8.13
C GLU A 154 -39.98 -7.49 -8.64
N LEU A 155 -38.89 -7.47 -9.41
CA LEU A 155 -38.37 -6.25 -10.03
C LEU A 155 -39.32 -5.70 -11.10
N LYS A 156 -39.92 -6.57 -11.93
CA LYS A 156 -40.96 -6.17 -12.89
C LYS A 156 -42.17 -5.57 -12.20
N GLY A 157 -42.69 -6.20 -11.15
CA GLY A 157 -43.81 -5.67 -10.38
C GLY A 157 -43.53 -4.33 -9.67
N LYS A 158 -42.25 -3.98 -9.46
CA LYS A 158 -41.83 -2.65 -8.96
C LYS A 158 -41.62 -1.61 -10.08
N VAL A 159 -41.43 -2.05 -11.32
CA VAL A 159 -41.26 -1.18 -12.50
C VAL A 159 -42.60 -0.90 -13.16
N ASP A 160 -43.51 -1.88 -13.19
CA ASP A 160 -44.85 -1.77 -13.77
C ASP A 160 -45.87 -1.10 -12.81
N LYS A 161 -45.42 -0.68 -11.63
CA LYS A 161 -46.21 0.01 -10.59
C LYS A 161 -45.66 1.41 -10.37
#